data_AF-A0A386PNF3-F1
#
_entry.id   AF-A0A386PNF3-F1
#
_cell.length_a   1.000
_cell.length_b   1.000
_cell.length_c   1.000
_cell.angle_alpha   90.00
_cell.angle_beta   90.00
_cell.angle_gamma   90.00
#
_symmetry.space_group_name_H-M   'P 1'
#
loop_
_entity.id
_entity.type
_entity.pdbx_description
1 polymer ?
#
loop_
_entity_poly.entity_id
_entity_poly.type
_entity_poly.pdbx_seq_one_letter_code
_entity_poly.pdbx_strand_id
1 'polypeptide(L)'
;MLIDLHETQVYVLKILEMFAVALKKKQGISIELINIINHPYLEDINTNSSDVVAIKVIDYGRLGNRELRSGGFYDSVNEYELMISLYFICFITKENAVNQIDLLNRMTLIYQEYNSFLHNNSNIFKFSKAVDKEYVLRLKYILRHIGRFALKDPITVKSKYSNKAISTNIITKVNVQVIEEKITSTQK
;
A
#
# COMPACT_ATOMS: atom_id res chain seq x y z
N MET A 1 2.31 9.79 -19.20
CA MET A 1 1.57 9.17 -18.08
C MET A 1 0.85 10.32 -17.39
N LEU A 2 -0.48 10.32 -17.33
CA LEU A 2 -1.26 11.44 -16.74
C LEU A 2 -1.05 11.61 -15.22
N ILE A 3 -0.45 10.59 -14.60
CA ILE A 3 0.02 10.54 -13.23
C ILE A 3 1.43 9.96 -13.29
N ASP A 4 2.35 10.41 -12.46
CA ASP A 4 3.71 9.85 -12.40
C ASP A 4 3.85 8.75 -11.31
N LEU A 5 5.03 8.13 -11.24
CA LEU A 5 5.29 7.07 -10.27
C LEU A 5 5.18 7.56 -8.82
N HIS A 6 5.64 8.78 -8.55
CA HIS A 6 5.60 9.37 -7.21
C HIS A 6 4.14 9.60 -6.77
N GLU A 7 3.32 10.20 -7.62
CA GLU A 7 1.89 10.38 -7.38
C GLU A 7 1.16 9.05 -7.21
N THR A 8 1.54 8.03 -7.98
CA THR A 8 1.01 6.67 -7.82
C THR A 8 1.27 6.14 -6.40
N GLN A 9 2.50 6.28 -5.90
CA GLN A 9 2.87 5.86 -4.56
C GLN A 9 2.10 6.64 -3.50
N VAL A 10 1.86 7.95 -3.69
CA VAL A 10 1.05 8.76 -2.78
C VAL A 10 -0.38 8.22 -2.64
N TYR A 11 -1.01 7.79 -3.74
CA TYR A 11 -2.35 7.17 -3.64
C TYR A 11 -2.33 5.79 -2.99
N VAL A 12 -1.27 5.00 -3.21
CA VAL A 12 -1.09 3.73 -2.47
C VAL A 12 -0.94 3.98 -0.97
N LEU A 13 -0.16 5.00 -0.58
CA LEU A 13 -0.03 5.41 0.82
C LEU A 13 -1.39 5.81 1.41
N LYS A 14 -2.21 6.59 0.70
CA LYS A 14 -3.56 6.95 1.15
C LYS A 14 -4.44 5.73 1.40
N ILE A 15 -4.36 4.70 0.57
CA ILE A 15 -5.09 3.43 0.79
C ILE A 15 -4.62 2.77 2.10
N LEU A 16 -3.32 2.78 2.37
CA LEU A 16 -2.75 2.21 3.59
C LEU A 16 -3.06 3.05 4.83
N GLU A 17 -3.15 4.37 4.71
CA GLU A 17 -3.63 5.26 5.78
C GLU A 17 -5.09 4.96 6.14
N MET A 18 -5.95 4.75 5.14
CA MET A 18 -7.33 4.31 5.37
C MET A 18 -7.37 2.97 6.13
N PHE A 19 -6.49 2.03 5.79
CA PHE A 19 -6.33 0.79 6.52
C PHE A 19 -5.87 1.03 7.97
N ALA A 20 -4.84 1.85 8.19
CA ALA A 20 -4.33 2.16 9.53
C ALA A 20 -5.41 2.75 10.44
N VAL A 21 -6.24 3.66 9.91
CA VAL A 21 -7.40 4.23 10.63
C VAL A 21 -8.43 3.13 10.96
N ALA A 22 -8.76 2.26 10.00
CA ALA A 22 -9.71 1.18 10.21
C ALA A 22 -9.22 0.17 11.26
N LEU A 23 -7.94 -0.19 11.21
CA LEU A 23 -7.28 -1.09 12.16
C LEU A 23 -7.30 -0.51 13.59
N LYS A 24 -6.94 0.77 13.74
CA LYS A 24 -6.99 1.44 15.04
C LYS A 24 -8.40 1.47 15.62
N LYS A 25 -9.40 1.75 14.79
CA LYS A 25 -10.81 1.78 15.21
C LYS A 25 -11.33 0.39 15.62
N LYS A 26 -10.94 -0.67 14.91
CA LYS A 26 -11.48 -2.02 15.13
C LYS A 26 -10.73 -2.81 16.20
N GLN A 27 -9.40 -2.71 16.23
CA GLN A 27 -8.53 -3.54 17.07
C GLN A 27 -7.73 -2.72 18.11
N GLY A 28 -7.82 -1.39 18.11
CA GLY A 28 -6.99 -0.54 18.98
C GLY A 28 -5.50 -0.52 18.62
N ILE A 29 -5.11 -1.17 17.53
CA ILE A 29 -3.72 -1.27 17.08
C ILE A 29 -3.38 -0.04 16.23
N SER A 30 -2.36 0.71 16.65
CA SER A 30 -1.79 1.80 15.84
C SER A 30 -0.58 1.29 15.09
N ILE A 31 -0.52 1.56 13.79
CA ILE A 31 0.63 1.24 12.94
C ILE A 31 1.22 2.53 12.37
N GLU A 32 2.53 2.58 12.23
CA GLU A 32 3.22 3.62 11.49
C GLU A 32 3.50 3.14 10.07
N LEU A 33 3.22 3.99 9.07
CA LEU A 33 3.48 3.70 7.67
C LEU A 33 4.79 4.36 7.27
N ILE A 34 5.70 3.59 6.68
CA ILE A 34 6.98 4.12 6.20
C ILE A 34 7.24 3.67 4.76
N ASN A 35 7.83 4.56 3.98
CA ASN A 35 8.42 4.18 2.70
C ASN A 35 9.88 3.83 2.91
N ILE A 36 10.30 2.71 2.32
CA ILE A 36 11.68 2.22 2.40
C ILE A 36 12.21 1.97 0.99
N ILE A 37 13.51 2.17 0.83
CA ILE A 37 14.19 1.95 -0.46
C ILE A 37 14.75 0.53 -0.51
N ASN A 38 15.33 0.08 0.60
CA ASN A 38 15.99 -1.20 0.74
C ASN A 38 15.11 -2.20 1.48
N HIS A 39 15.58 -3.44 1.61
CA HIS A 39 14.90 -4.40 2.48
C HIS A 39 15.00 -3.90 3.93
N PRO A 40 13.97 -4.07 4.79
CA PRO A 40 14.01 -3.62 6.19
C PRO A 40 15.26 -3.94 7.03
N TYR A 41 16.00 -5.02 6.73
CA TYR A 41 17.22 -5.38 7.47
C TYR A 41 18.46 -4.59 7.02
N LEU A 42 18.35 -3.81 5.94
CA LEU A 42 19.41 -2.95 5.38
C LEU A 42 19.15 -1.46 5.61
N GLU A 43 18.08 -1.10 6.30
CA GLU A 43 17.62 0.28 6.42
C GLU A 43 17.46 0.68 7.89
N ASP A 44 17.85 1.91 8.21
CA ASP A 44 17.62 2.49 9.54
C ASP A 44 16.16 2.93 9.62
N ILE A 45 15.33 2.11 10.27
CA ILE A 45 13.90 2.38 10.42
C ILE A 45 13.72 3.34 11.60
N ASN A 46 13.71 4.64 11.29
CA ASN A 46 13.42 5.71 12.25
C ASN A 46 11.91 5.80 12.53
N THR A 47 11.40 4.85 13.30
CA THR A 47 9.98 4.75 13.69
C THR A 47 9.78 5.18 15.14
N ASN A 48 8.62 5.78 15.42
CA ASN A 48 8.11 6.04 16.77
C ASN A 48 6.92 5.11 17.12
N SER A 49 6.78 3.97 16.41
CA SER A 49 5.80 2.92 16.67
C SER A 49 6.45 1.54 16.82
N SER A 50 5.89 0.72 17.72
CA SER A 50 6.23 -0.70 17.87
C SER A 50 5.72 -1.58 16.73
N ASP A 51 4.68 -1.13 16.02
CA ASP A 51 4.11 -1.79 14.85
C ASP A 51 4.25 -0.89 13.63
N VAL A 52 4.84 -1.43 12.58
CA VAL A 52 5.17 -0.70 11.36
C VAL A 52 4.72 -1.49 10.14
N VAL A 53 4.15 -0.78 9.17
CA VAL A 53 3.98 -1.30 7.81
C VAL A 53 4.88 -0.51 6.88
N ALA A 54 5.94 -1.17 6.40
CA ALA A 54 6.90 -0.57 5.49
C ALA A 54 6.57 -0.94 4.04
N ILE A 55 6.68 0.04 3.14
CA ILE A 55 6.33 -0.10 1.74
C ILE A 55 7.61 0.06 0.92
N LYS A 56 7.90 -0.94 0.09
CA LYS A 56 8.99 -0.90 -0.89
C LYS A 56 8.42 -1.07 -2.29
N VAL A 57 8.75 -0.17 -3.21
CA VAL A 57 8.49 -0.41 -4.63
C VAL A 57 9.50 -1.42 -5.16
N ILE A 58 9.01 -2.48 -5.80
CA ILE A 58 9.84 -3.54 -6.38
C ILE A 58 10.06 -3.28 -7.87
N ASP A 59 8.98 -3.02 -8.60
CA ASP A 59 9.02 -2.90 -10.05
C ASP A 59 7.83 -2.06 -10.56
N TYR A 60 7.99 -1.54 -11.77
CA TYR A 60 6.97 -0.79 -12.49
C TYR A 60 6.84 -1.35 -13.91
N GLY A 61 5.67 -1.89 -14.22
CA GLY A 61 5.36 -2.44 -15.52
C GLY A 61 4.29 -1.61 -16.24
N ARG A 62 4.33 -1.61 -17.58
CA ARG A 62 3.11 -1.31 -18.35
C ARG A 62 2.22 -2.54 -18.30
N LEU A 63 0.91 -2.36 -18.08
CA LEU A 63 -0.03 -3.45 -18.36
C LEU A 63 0.13 -3.74 -19.86
N GLY A 64 0.68 -4.93 -20.19
CA GLY A 64 1.20 -5.23 -21.52
C GLY A 64 0.22 -4.84 -22.62
N ASN A 65 0.75 -4.40 -23.78
CA ASN A 65 0.02 -3.85 -24.94
C ASN A 65 -1.35 -4.52 -25.14
N ARG A 66 -2.37 -4.05 -24.41
CA ARG A 66 -3.72 -4.10 -24.93
C ARG A 66 -3.65 -3.10 -26.05
N GLU A 67 -3.96 -3.56 -27.25
CA GLU A 67 -4.22 -2.66 -28.37
C GLU A 67 -5.15 -1.58 -27.83
N LEU A 68 -4.58 -0.42 -27.50
CA LEU A 68 -5.30 0.78 -27.16
C LEU A 68 -5.98 1.11 -28.47
N ARG A 69 -7.16 0.52 -28.69
CA ARG A 69 -8.07 0.95 -29.71
C ARG A 69 -8.43 2.37 -29.33
N SER A 70 -7.64 3.30 -29.84
CA SER A 70 -8.01 4.69 -30.06
C SER A 70 -9.16 4.72 -31.08
N GLY A 71 -10.30 4.13 -30.72
CA GLY A 71 -11.58 4.48 -31.33
C GLY A 71 -11.99 5.81 -30.72
N GLY A 72 -12.41 6.77 -31.55
CA GLY A 72 -12.69 8.17 -31.20
C GLY A 72 -13.85 8.42 -30.24
N PHE A 73 -14.03 7.57 -29.22
CA PHE A 73 -15.04 7.63 -28.17
C PHE A 73 -14.46 7.56 -26.74
N TYR A 74 -13.15 7.37 -26.56
CA TYR A 74 -12.50 7.36 -25.24
C TYR A 74 -11.47 8.49 -25.12
N ASP A 75 -11.77 9.48 -24.28
CA ASP A 75 -10.75 10.38 -23.72
C ASP A 75 -9.75 9.51 -22.91
N SER A 76 -8.47 9.79 -23.07
CA SER A 76 -7.34 8.86 -22.82
C SER A 76 -7.42 7.99 -21.55
N VAL A 77 -7.38 6.66 -21.73
CA VAL A 77 -7.24 5.67 -20.63
C VAL A 77 -5.78 5.23 -20.55
N ASN A 78 -5.11 5.55 -19.43
CA ASN A 78 -3.76 5.07 -19.15
C ASN A 78 -3.81 3.94 -18.11
N GLU A 79 -3.31 2.76 -18.48
CA GLU A 79 -3.29 1.56 -17.63
C GLU A 79 -1.85 1.09 -17.39
N TYR A 80 -1.46 0.94 -16.13
CA TYR A 80 -0.14 0.43 -15.76
C TYR A 80 -0.18 -0.36 -14.46
N GLU A 81 0.93 -1.05 -14.16
CA GLU A 81 1.08 -1.87 -12.96
C GLU A 81 2.28 -1.43 -12.13
N LEU A 82 2.08 -1.39 -10.83
CA LEU A 82 3.12 -1.18 -9.83
C LEU A 82 3.21 -2.42 -8.95
N MET A 83 4.40 -2.96 -8.79
CA MET A 83 4.65 -4.07 -7.86
C MET A 83 5.31 -3.53 -6.59
N ILE A 84 4.67 -3.77 -5.45
CA ILE A 84 5.15 -3.33 -4.14
C ILE A 84 5.34 -4.51 -3.20
N SER A 85 6.30 -4.43 -2.29
CA SER A 85 6.40 -5.28 -1.11
C SER A 85 5.90 -4.51 0.09
N LEU A 86 4.91 -5.07 0.78
CA LEU A 86 4.45 -4.59 2.07
C LEU A 86 5.08 -5.45 3.15
N TYR A 87 5.85 -4.83 4.03
CA TYR A 87 6.47 -5.47 5.18
C TYR A 87 5.68 -5.13 6.42
N PHE A 88 5.15 -6.13 7.11
CA PHE A 88 4.61 -5.95 8.45
C PHE A 88 5.73 -6.25 9.43
N ILE A 89 5.99 -5.32 10.35
CA ILE A 89 7.13 -5.36 11.26
C ILE A 89 6.60 -5.07 12.67
N CYS A 90 6.84 -5.98 13.60
CA CYS A 90 6.53 -5.79 15.01
C CYS A 90 7.83 -5.88 15.83
N PHE A 91 8.19 -4.79 16.52
CA PHE A 91 9.42 -4.70 17.29
C PHE A 91 9.34 -5.48 18.60
N ILE A 92 10.42 -6.21 18.91
CA ILE A 92 10.58 -6.91 20.18
C ILE A 92 11.04 -5.90 21.23
N THR A 93 10.12 -5.42 22.04
CA THR A 93 10.36 -4.53 23.18
C THR A 93 10.62 -5.32 24.46
N LYS A 94 11.09 -4.66 25.52
CA LYS A 94 11.27 -5.31 26.83
C LYS A 94 9.98 -5.92 27.38
N GLU A 95 8.84 -5.30 27.09
CA GLU A 95 7.52 -5.70 27.58
C GLU A 95 6.98 -6.96 26.89
N ASN A 96 7.31 -7.17 25.61
CA ASN A 96 6.84 -8.31 24.82
C ASN A 96 7.96 -9.33 24.49
N ALA A 97 9.18 -9.12 24.99
CA ALA A 97 10.34 -9.99 24.75
C ALA A 97 10.15 -11.43 25.23
N VAL A 98 9.33 -11.62 26.27
CA VAL A 98 9.09 -12.93 26.90
C VAL A 98 8.12 -13.79 26.07
N ASN A 99 7.25 -13.18 25.26
CA ASN A 99 6.23 -13.89 24.50
C ASN A 99 6.25 -13.53 23.01
N GLN A 100 7.22 -14.09 22.28
CA GLN A 100 7.32 -13.92 20.83
C GLN A 100 6.09 -14.47 20.08
N ILE A 101 5.34 -15.40 20.68
CA ILE A 101 4.07 -15.91 20.14
C ILE A 101 3.03 -14.78 20.08
N ASP A 102 3.00 -13.87 21.05
CA ASP A 102 2.07 -12.73 21.02
C ASP A 102 2.41 -11.74 19.91
N LEU A 103 3.69 -11.51 19.64
CA LEU A 103 4.14 -10.68 18.51
C LEU A 103 3.76 -11.31 17.16
N LEU A 104 3.94 -12.62 17.04
CA LEU A 104 3.53 -13.38 15.86
C LEU A 104 2.02 -13.30 15.64
N ASN A 105 1.23 -13.50 16.70
CA ASN A 105 -0.23 -13.39 16.67
C ASN A 105 -0.66 -11.98 16.29
N ARG A 106 -0.01 -10.95 16.85
CA ARG A 106 -0.26 -9.54 16.52
C ARG A 106 0.00 -9.24 15.05
N MET A 107 1.15 -9.66 14.52
CA MET A 107 1.48 -9.47 13.11
C MET A 107 0.50 -10.20 12.18
N THR A 108 0.11 -11.42 12.56
CA THR A 108 -0.88 -12.22 11.83
C THR A 108 -2.24 -11.54 11.83
N LEU A 109 -2.66 -10.98 12.97
CA LEU A 109 -3.90 -10.22 13.10
C LEU A 109 -3.88 -8.97 12.20
N ILE A 110 -2.79 -8.18 12.21
CA ILE A 110 -2.64 -7.01 11.33
C ILE A 110 -2.78 -7.42 9.86
N TYR A 111 -2.12 -8.52 9.46
CA TYR A 111 -2.22 -9.04 8.10
C TYR A 111 -3.64 -9.53 7.75
N GLN A 112 -4.33 -10.22 8.66
CA GLN A 112 -5.71 -10.67 8.45
C GLN A 112 -6.67 -9.48 8.30
N GLU A 113 -6.51 -8.46 9.13
CA GLU A 113 -7.29 -7.22 9.05
C GLU A 113 -7.01 -6.45 7.76
N TYR A 114 -5.76 -6.45 7.28
CA TYR A 114 -5.42 -5.86 5.99
C TYR A 114 -6.13 -6.59 4.83
N ASN A 115 -6.12 -7.93 4.82
CA ASN A 115 -6.87 -8.70 3.81
C ASN A 115 -8.36 -8.42 3.89
N SER A 116 -8.93 -8.40 5.10
CA SER A 116 -10.35 -8.09 5.32
C SER A 116 -10.69 -6.69 4.82
N PHE A 117 -9.82 -5.71 5.07
CA PHE A 117 -9.96 -4.35 4.57
C PHE A 117 -9.98 -4.30 3.03
N LEU A 118 -9.06 -5.00 2.35
CA LEU A 118 -9.06 -5.07 0.90
C LEU A 118 -10.33 -5.75 0.36
N HIS A 119 -10.72 -6.89 0.93
CA HIS A 119 -11.93 -7.61 0.54
C HIS A 119 -13.19 -6.78 0.71
N ASN A 120 -13.33 -6.07 1.83
CA ASN A 120 -14.48 -5.20 2.11
C ASN A 120 -14.58 -4.04 1.10
N ASN A 121 -13.47 -3.64 0.48
CA ASN A 121 -13.44 -2.64 -0.58
C ASN A 121 -13.44 -3.27 -1.99
N SER A 122 -13.75 -4.57 -2.11
CA SER A 122 -13.66 -5.32 -3.38
C SER A 122 -12.31 -5.20 -4.07
N ASN A 123 -11.25 -4.92 -3.31
CA ASN A 123 -9.90 -4.61 -3.76
C ASN A 123 -9.79 -3.36 -4.67
N ILE A 124 -10.81 -2.51 -4.72
CA ILE A 124 -10.90 -1.37 -5.63
C ILE A 124 -10.99 -0.06 -4.84
N PHE A 125 -10.07 0.86 -5.12
CA PHE A 125 -10.04 2.19 -4.51
C PHE A 125 -10.13 3.24 -5.60
N LYS A 126 -11.06 4.19 -5.44
CA LYS A 126 -11.34 5.23 -6.42
C LYS A 126 -10.95 6.60 -5.87
N PHE A 127 -10.26 7.39 -6.68
CA PHE A 127 -9.91 8.76 -6.37
C PHE A 127 -10.26 9.69 -7.53
N SER A 128 -10.29 10.98 -7.25
CA SER A 128 -10.42 12.00 -8.28
C SER A 128 -9.39 13.10 -8.04
N LYS A 129 -8.81 13.61 -9.13
CA LYS A 129 -7.80 14.68 -9.11
C LYS A 129 -8.19 15.71 -10.16
N ALA A 130 -8.38 16.97 -9.76
CA ALA A 130 -8.56 18.05 -10.72
C ALA A 130 -7.24 18.29 -11.48
N VAL A 131 -7.32 18.45 -12.81
CA VAL A 131 -6.16 18.79 -13.65
C VAL A 131 -6.17 20.28 -13.93
N ASP A 132 -7.30 20.77 -14.41
CA ASP A 132 -7.58 22.17 -14.67
C ASP A 132 -9.07 22.48 -14.37
N LYS A 133 -9.59 23.60 -14.86
CA LYS A 133 -10.99 23.99 -14.64
C LYS A 133 -11.99 23.14 -15.45
N GLU A 134 -11.52 22.42 -16.45
CA GLU A 134 -12.36 21.71 -17.41
C GLU A 134 -12.23 20.19 -17.32
N TYR A 135 -11.20 19.65 -16.65
CA TYR A 135 -10.91 18.23 -16.64
C TYR A 135 -10.61 17.69 -15.24
N VAL A 136 -11.07 16.46 -15.01
CA VAL A 136 -10.79 15.67 -13.80
C VAL A 136 -10.22 14.31 -14.20
N LEU A 137 -9.20 13.85 -13.49
CA LEU A 137 -8.75 12.46 -13.59
C LEU A 137 -9.53 11.59 -12.61
N ARG A 138 -10.17 10.55 -13.14
CA ARG A 138 -10.71 9.43 -12.37
C ARG A 138 -9.64 8.36 -12.25
N LEU A 139 -9.27 8.06 -11.01
CA LEU A 139 -8.23 7.10 -10.70
C LEU A 139 -8.84 5.88 -10.07
N LYS A 140 -8.46 4.71 -10.56
CA LYS A 140 -8.89 3.43 -10.02
C LYS A 140 -7.68 2.57 -9.72
N TYR A 141 -7.48 2.26 -8.45
CA TYR A 141 -6.41 1.42 -7.95
C TYR A 141 -7.00 0.06 -7.58
N ILE A 142 -6.44 -1.01 -8.15
CA ILE A 142 -6.85 -2.38 -7.88
C ILE A 142 -5.67 -3.12 -7.27
N LEU A 143 -5.78 -3.47 -5.98
CA LEU A 143 -4.71 -4.11 -5.23
C LEU A 143 -4.92 -5.63 -5.20
N ARG A 144 -3.89 -6.43 -5.50
CA ARG A 144 -3.95 -7.89 -5.44
C ARG A 144 -2.65 -8.47 -4.93
N HIS A 145 -2.70 -9.38 -3.97
CA HIS A 145 -1.49 -10.08 -3.52
C HIS A 145 -1.05 -11.12 -4.57
N ILE A 146 0.25 -11.13 -4.88
CA ILE A 146 0.87 -12.12 -5.80
C ILE A 146 1.82 -13.06 -5.05
N GLY A 147 1.82 -13.02 -3.72
CA GLY A 147 2.69 -13.83 -2.88
C GLY A 147 1.94 -14.46 -1.72
N ARG A 148 2.55 -15.47 -1.12
CA ARG A 148 2.09 -16.01 0.16
C ARG A 148 2.69 -15.20 1.29
N PHE A 149 1.94 -15.08 2.39
CA PHE A 149 2.48 -14.64 3.66
C PHE A 149 3.60 -15.61 4.06
N ALA A 150 4.85 -15.14 4.01
CA ALA A 150 6.01 -15.93 4.38
C ALA A 150 6.60 -15.30 5.64
N LEU A 151 6.40 -15.98 6.77
CA LEU A 151 7.04 -15.59 8.01
C LEU A 151 8.55 -15.61 7.82
N LYS A 152 9.24 -14.52 8.16
CA LYS A 152 10.70 -14.52 8.23
C LYS A 152 11.12 -14.64 9.69
N ASP A 153 12.28 -15.26 9.89
CA ASP A 153 12.96 -15.24 11.18
C ASP A 153 13.12 -13.81 11.70
N PRO A 154 13.25 -13.62 13.03
CA PRO A 154 13.47 -12.30 13.61
C PRO A 154 14.59 -11.55 12.86
N ILE A 155 14.24 -10.39 12.32
CA ILE A 155 15.17 -9.55 11.57
C ILE A 155 15.86 -8.58 12.54
N THR A 156 17.13 -8.29 12.25
CA THR A 156 17.84 -7.19 12.90
C THR A 156 17.54 -5.91 12.12
N VAL A 157 17.02 -4.91 12.82
CA VAL A 157 16.59 -3.63 12.23
C VAL A 157 17.02 -2.54 13.20
N LYS A 158 17.74 -1.52 12.74
CA LYS A 158 18.06 -0.38 13.61
C LYS A 158 16.82 0.48 13.79
N SER A 159 16.32 0.57 15.03
CA SER A 159 15.17 1.43 15.38
C SER A 159 15.31 1.99 16.80
N LYS A 160 14.47 2.96 17.14
CA LYS A 160 14.40 3.51 18.52
C LYS A 160 13.80 2.53 19.53
N TYR A 161 12.98 1.57 19.10
CA TYR A 161 12.33 0.61 20.00
C TYR A 161 13.22 -0.58 20.32
N SER A 162 13.77 -1.19 19.28
CA SER A 162 14.56 -2.40 19.39
C SER A 162 15.37 -2.65 18.13
N ASN A 163 16.51 -3.31 18.31
CA ASN A 163 17.30 -3.81 17.20
C ASN A 163 16.77 -5.14 16.64
N LYS A 164 15.73 -5.71 17.25
CA LYS A 164 15.12 -6.98 16.84
C LYS A 164 13.62 -6.78 16.57
N ALA A 165 13.14 -7.34 15.47
CA ALA A 165 11.73 -7.33 15.11
C ALA A 165 11.34 -8.66 14.46
N ILE A 166 10.08 -9.04 14.60
CA ILE A 166 9.50 -10.07 13.74
C ILE A 166 8.97 -9.37 12.50
N SER A 167 9.20 -9.96 11.34
CA SER A 167 8.71 -9.40 10.08
C SER A 167 8.20 -10.47 9.14
N THR A 168 7.23 -10.07 8.33
CA THR A 168 6.71 -10.81 7.19
C THR A 168 6.53 -9.83 6.05
N ASN A 169 6.51 -10.34 4.83
CA ASN A 169 6.21 -9.51 3.69
C ASN A 169 5.24 -10.17 2.73
N ILE A 170 4.48 -9.33 2.03
CA ILE A 170 3.61 -9.74 0.93
C ILE A 170 3.91 -8.87 -0.29
N ILE A 171 3.97 -9.52 -1.44
CA ILE A 171 4.07 -8.82 -2.72
C ILE A 171 2.65 -8.50 -3.19
N THR A 172 2.42 -7.23 -3.51
CA THR A 172 1.14 -6.72 -3.98
C THR A 172 1.30 -6.11 -5.36
N LYS A 173 0.48 -6.58 -6.30
CA LYS A 173 0.23 -5.91 -7.58
C LYS A 173 -0.74 -4.77 -7.35
N VAL A 174 -0.43 -3.61 -7.89
CA VAL A 174 -1.32 -2.46 -7.95
C VAL A 174 -1.55 -2.15 -9.41
N ASN A 175 -2.73 -2.51 -9.92
CA ASN A 175 -3.15 -2.09 -11.26
C ASN A 175 -3.79 -0.72 -11.14
N VAL A 176 -3.32 0.22 -11.96
CA VAL A 176 -3.80 1.60 -11.96
C VAL A 176 -4.44 1.89 -13.30
N GLN A 177 -5.66 2.42 -13.25
CA GLN A 177 -6.38 2.95 -14.40
C GLN A 177 -6.62 4.44 -14.15
N VAL A 178 -6.22 5.26 -15.12
CA VAL A 178 -6.40 6.71 -15.11
C VAL A 178 -7.24 7.08 -16.32
N ILE A 179 -8.37 7.73 -16.08
CA ILE A 179 -9.30 8.21 -17.10
C ILE A 179 -9.40 9.73 -16.94
N GLU A 180 -9.15 10.46 -18.01
CA GLU A 180 -9.42 11.90 -18.06
C GLU A 180 -10.86 12.15 -18.52
N GLU A 181 -11.61 12.93 -17.76
CA GLU A 181 -13.01 13.26 -18.06
C GLU A 181 -13.18 14.77 -18.08
N LYS A 182 -13.90 15.29 -19.09
CA LYS A 182 -14.32 16.69 -19.09
C LYS A 182 -15.40 16.93 -18.03
N ILE A 183 -15.22 17.95 -17.20
CA ILE A 183 -16.20 18.45 -16.25
C ILE A 183 -17.35 19.05 -17.06
N THR A 184 -18.39 18.26 -17.33
CA THR A 184 -19.63 18.77 -17.90
C THR A 184 -20.27 19.66 -16.85
N SER A 185 -20.16 20.98 -17.02
CA SER A 185 -21.01 21.93 -16.32
C SER A 185 -22.46 21.56 -16.65
N THR A 186 -23.20 21.06 -15.67
CA THR A 186 -24.64 20.82 -15.78
C THR A 186 -25.28 22.10 -16.33
N GLN A 187 -25.93 21.97 -17.49
CA GLN A 187 -26.69 23.04 -18.11
C GLN A 187 -27.67 23.63 -17.08
N LYS A 188 -27.61 24.96 -16.92
CA LYS A 188 -28.63 25.76 -16.22
C LYS A 188 -29.96 25.67 -16.96
#